data_AF-A0A100WJ44-F1
#
_entry.id   AF-A0A100WJ44-F1
#
_cell.length_a   1.000
_cell.length_b   1.000
_cell.length_c   1.000
_cell.angle_alpha   90.00
_cell.angle_beta   90.00
_cell.angle_gamma   90.00
#
_symmetry.space_group_name_H-M   'P 1'
#
loop_
_entity.id
_entity.type
_entity.pdbx_description
1 polymer ?
#
loop_
_entity_poly.entity_id
_entity_poly.type
_entity_poly.pdbx_seq_one_letter_code
_entity_poly.pdbx_strand_id
1 'polypeptide(L)'
;MSVYVDVQVNNDPITSVGITRTTSAGSAPDSVNTYRWVVYREQGRKTVGFVEHRYGDGALALTHKVLGAIVENDRLQRMGDR
;
A
#
# COMPACT_ATOMS: atom_id res chain seq x y z
N MET A 1 2.00 10.74 8.65
CA MET A 1 2.91 9.58 8.54
C MET A 1 2.88 9.09 7.11
N SER A 2 4.06 8.82 6.56
CA SER A 2 4.23 8.18 5.26
C SER A 2 5.13 6.96 5.44
N VAL A 3 4.88 5.91 4.67
CA VAL A 3 5.71 4.70 4.62
C VAL A 3 6.13 4.48 3.18
N TYR A 4 7.40 4.20 2.97
CA TYR A 4 7.96 3.84 1.67
C TYR A 4 8.46 2.40 1.77
N VAL A 5 8.12 1.60 0.77
CA VAL A 5 8.45 0.18 0.72
C VAL A 5 9.12 -0.09 -0.62
N ASP A 6 10.38 -0.50 -0.59
CA ASP A 6 11.10 -0.97 -1.76
C ASP A 6 11.11 -2.49 -1.79
N VAL A 7 10.71 -3.07 -2.92
CA VAL A 7 10.67 -4.51 -3.12
C VAL A 7 11.77 -4.90 -4.07
N GLN A 8 12.67 -5.77 -3.61
CA GLN A 8 13.82 -6.26 -4.36
C GLN A 8 13.92 -7.77 -4.23
N VAL A 9 14.40 -8.45 -5.28
CA VAL A 9 14.77 -9.87 -5.24
C VAL A 9 16.19 -9.98 -5.74
N ASN A 10 17.08 -10.60 -4.97
CA ASN A 10 18.50 -10.72 -5.30
C ASN A 10 19.20 -9.37 -5.57
N ASN A 11 18.81 -8.32 -4.85
CA ASN A 11 19.24 -6.93 -5.05
C ASN A 11 18.75 -6.26 -6.36
N ASP A 12 17.92 -6.95 -7.14
CA ASP A 12 17.28 -6.36 -8.32
C ASP A 12 15.96 -5.67 -7.89
N PRO A 13 15.81 -4.35 -8.12
CA PRO A 13 14.58 -3.63 -7.79
C PRO A 13 13.41 -4.08 -8.67
N ILE A 14 12.31 -4.49 -8.04
CA ILE A 14 11.07 -4.88 -8.72
C ILE A 14 10.10 -3.70 -8.79
N THR A 15 9.84 -3.07 -7.65
CA THR A 15 8.88 -1.97 -7.54
C THR A 15 9.06 -1.23 -6.21
N SER A 16 8.46 -0.05 -6.13
CA SER A 16 8.33 0.73 -4.90
C SER A 16 6.87 1.06 -4.64
N VAL A 17 6.51 1.08 -3.35
CA VAL A 17 5.16 1.44 -2.88
C VAL A 17 5.26 2.64 -1.95
N GLY A 18 4.56 3.72 -2.30
CA GLY A 18 4.37 4.87 -1.41
C GLY A 18 3.02 4.77 -0.69
N ILE A 19 3.02 4.90 0.63
CA ILE A 19 1.82 4.85 1.47
C ILE A 19 1.72 6.15 2.26
N THR A 20 0.63 6.89 2.06
CA THR A 20 0.42 8.20 2.68
C THR A 20 -0.92 8.23 3.39
N ARG A 21 -0.93 8.69 4.65
CA ARG A 21 -2.17 8.94 5.38
C ARG A 21 -2.98 10.04 4.69
N THR A 22 -4.27 9.81 4.43
CA THR A 22 -5.17 10.79 3.80
C THR A 22 -6.23 11.35 4.74
N THR A 23 -6.66 10.58 5.75
CA THR A 23 -7.54 11.07 6.82
C THR A 23 -6.78 11.10 8.14
N SER A 24 -7.13 12.04 9.03
CA SER A 24 -6.48 12.16 10.34
C SER A 24 -7.50 12.01 11.46
N ALA A 25 -7.81 10.75 11.81
CA ALA A 25 -8.50 10.42 13.06
C ALA A 25 -7.58 10.52 14.29
N GLY A 26 -6.34 10.97 14.09
CA GLY A 26 -5.34 11.17 15.12
C GLY A 26 -4.24 10.10 15.13
N SER A 27 -3.42 10.18 16.17
CA SER A 27 -2.30 9.26 16.43
C SER A 27 -2.46 8.54 17.77
N ALA A 28 -3.70 8.44 18.27
CA ALA A 28 -3.99 7.55 19.40
C ALA A 28 -3.91 6.09 18.91
N PRO A 29 -3.55 5.11 19.77
CA PRO A 29 -3.43 3.71 19.36
C PRO A 29 -4.67 3.17 18.65
N ASP A 30 -5.87 3.56 19.08
CA ASP A 30 -7.12 3.10 18.47
C ASP A 30 -7.65 3.96 17.31
N SER A 31 -6.95 5.04 16.94
CA SER A 31 -7.32 5.88 15.79
C SER A 31 -7.23 5.09 14.48
N VAL A 32 -8.37 4.80 13.85
CA VAL A 32 -8.45 4.23 12.50
C VAL A 32 -8.28 5.35 11.47
N ASN A 33 -7.24 5.26 10.66
CA ASN A 33 -6.96 6.23 9.60
C ASN A 33 -7.03 5.56 8.22
N THR A 34 -7.37 6.33 7.21
CA THR A 34 -7.31 5.93 5.80
C THR A 34 -5.93 6.25 5.26
N TYR A 35 -5.35 5.28 4.55
CA TYR A 35 -4.06 5.40 3.89
C TYR A 35 -4.26 5.16 2.40
N ARG A 36 -3.75 6.10 1.59
CA ARG A 36 -3.63 5.95 0.16
C ARG A 36 -2.30 5.29 -0.17
N TRP A 37 -2.32 4.27 -1.01
CA TRP A 37 -1.12 3.65 -1.54
C TRP A 37 -0.97 3.90 -3.03
N VAL A 38 0.28 3.96 -3.50
CA VAL A 38 0.66 4.05 -4.90
C VAL A 38 1.76 3.02 -5.15
N VAL A 39 1.53 2.10 -6.09
CA VAL A 39 2.58 1.21 -6.60
C VAL A 39 3.06 1.75 -7.94
N TYR A 40 4.37 1.90 -8.08
CA TYR A 40 5.02 2.36 -9.31
C TYR A 40 5.42 1.14 -10.14
N ARG A 41 4.84 1.01 -11.34
CA ARG A 41 5.11 -0.10 -12.27
C ARG A 41 6.03 0.36 -13.39
N GLU A 42 6.49 -0.62 -14.16
CA GLU A 42 7.23 -0.38 -15.40
C GLU A 42 6.45 0.53 -16.35
N GLN A 43 7.19 1.23 -17.23
CA GLN A 43 6.63 2.15 -18.24
C GLN A 43 5.85 3.34 -17.66
N GLY A 44 6.10 3.71 -16.40
CA GLY A 44 5.49 4.87 -15.76
C GLY A 44 4.02 4.67 -15.36
N ARG A 45 3.48 3.44 -15.49
CA ARG A 45 2.15 3.11 -14.99
C ARG A 45 2.15 3.13 -13.47
N LYS A 46 1.06 3.64 -12.88
CA LYS A 46 0.85 3.62 -11.44
C LYS A 46 -0.53 3.08 -11.11
N THR A 47 -0.60 2.23 -10.10
CA THR A 47 -1.88 1.79 -9.54
C THR A 47 -2.05 2.46 -8.18
N VAL A 48 -3.26 2.91 -7.88
CA VAL A 48 -3.60 3.64 -6.67
C VAL A 48 -4.75 2.92 -5.97
N GLY A 49 -4.71 2.87 -4.64
CA GLY A 49 -5.85 2.44 -3.85
C GLY A 49 -5.78 2.94 -2.43
N PHE A 50 -6.69 2.43 -1.60
CA PHE A 50 -6.88 2.89 -0.23
C PHE A 50 -7.07 1.69 0.70
N VAL A 51 -6.62 1.85 1.94
CA VAL A 51 -6.89 0.91 3.04
C VAL A 51 -7.17 1.68 4.33
N GLU A 52 -7.96 1.10 5.22
CA GLU A 52 -8.10 1.57 6.59
C GLU A 52 -7.17 0.81 7.52
N HIS A 53 -6.57 1.51 8.47
CA HIS A 53 -5.61 0.94 9.39
C HIS A 53 -5.59 1.67 10.74
N ARG A 54 -5.62 0.89 11.83
CA ARG A 54 -5.53 1.38 13.20
C ARG A 54 -4.10 1.79 13.50
N TYR A 55 -3.89 3.02 13.95
CA TYR A 55 -2.56 3.59 14.11
C TYR A 55 -1.64 2.77 15.04
N GLY A 56 -2.19 2.21 16.12
CA GLY A 56 -1.46 1.41 17.11
C GLY A 56 -0.94 0.06 16.59
N ASP A 57 -1.41 -0.42 15.43
CA ASP A 57 -0.93 -1.68 14.84
C ASP A 57 0.46 -1.51 14.18
N GLY A 58 0.88 -0.26 13.92
CA GLY A 58 2.21 0.07 13.46
C GLY A 58 2.47 -0.11 11.95
N ALA A 59 3.60 0.40 11.50
CA ALA A 59 3.93 0.50 10.07
C ALA A 59 4.12 -0.84 9.35
N LEU A 60 4.58 -1.90 10.06
CA LEU A 60 4.78 -3.22 9.46
C LEU A 60 3.44 -3.88 9.11
N ALA A 61 2.47 -3.84 10.02
CA ALA A 61 1.12 -4.35 9.78
C ALA A 61 0.41 -3.55 8.68
N LEU A 62 0.59 -2.22 8.64
CA LEU A 62 0.12 -1.39 7.53
C LEU A 62 0.72 -1.84 6.19
N THR A 63 2.03 -2.08 6.16
CA THR A 63 2.75 -2.51 4.95
C THR A 63 2.20 -3.84 4.43
N HIS A 64 2.03 -4.84 5.31
CA HIS A 64 1.46 -6.14 4.92
C HIS A 64 0.04 -5.99 4.36
N LYS A 65 -0.81 -5.18 5.02
CA LYS A 65 -2.18 -4.90 4.55
C LYS A 65 -2.19 -4.26 3.16
N VAL A 66 -1.31 -3.29 2.91
CA VAL A 66 -1.20 -2.64 1.60
C VAL A 66 -0.70 -3.60 0.52
N LEU A 67 0.35 -4.39 0.78
CA LEU A 67 0.86 -5.36 -0.18
C LEU A 67 -0.20 -6.41 -0.55
N GLY A 68 -0.96 -6.90 0.44
CA GLY A 68 -2.10 -7.79 0.21
C GLY A 68 -3.18 -7.16 -0.67
N ALA A 69 -3.53 -5.89 -0.42
CA ALA A 69 -4.50 -5.16 -1.24
C ALA A 69 -4.02 -4.97 -2.70
N ILE A 70 -2.72 -4.74 -2.92
CA ILE A 70 -2.14 -4.64 -4.26
C ILE A 70 -2.24 -5.97 -5.01
N VAL A 71 -1.89 -7.08 -4.37
CA VAL A 71 -1.99 -8.42 -4.97
C VAL A 71 -3.43 -8.76 -5.34
N GLU A 72 -4.38 -8.43 -4.47
CA GLU A 72 -5.81 -8.66 -4.74
C GLU A 72 -6.32 -7.79 -5.89
N ASN A 73 -5.90 -6.51 -5.97
CA ASN A 73 -6.24 -5.64 -7.09
C ASN A 73 -5.75 -6.22 -8.42
N ASP A 74 -4.51 -6.73 -8.46
CA ASP A 74 -3.93 -7.36 -9.66
C ASP A 74 -4.65 -8.64 -10.04
N ARG A 75 -5.07 -9.43 -9.06
CA ARG A 75 -5.88 -10.64 -9.29
C ARG A 75 -7.19 -10.28 -9.98
N LEU A 76 -7.88 -9.25 -9.49
CA LEU A 76 -9.16 -8.80 -10.04
C LEU A 76 -9.01 -8.22 -11.46
N GLN A 77 -7.98 -7.42 -11.70
CA GLN A 77 -7.71 -6.87 -13.05
C GLN A 77 -7.50 -7.98 -14.08
N ARG A 78 -6.73 -9.02 -13.75
CA ARG A 78 -6.50 -10.17 -14.65
C ARG A 78 -7.75 -11.00 -14.93
N MET A 79 -8.75 -10.96 -14.05
CA MET A 79 -10.02 -11.66 -14.24
C MET A 79 -11.01 -10.85 -15.09
N GLY A 80 -10.92 -9.52 -15.11
CA GLY A 80 -11.78 -8.65 -15.91
C GLY A 80 -11.40 -8.54 -17.39
N ASP A 81 -10.19 -8.98 -17.76
CA ASP A 81 -9.66 -8.95 -19.13
C ASP A 81 -9.93 -10.25 -19.93
N ARG A 82 -10.82 -11.14 -19.45
CA ARG A 82 -11.26 -12.37 -20.13
C ARG A 82 -12.74 -12.31 -20.48
#